data_AF-X6BJ77-F1
#
_entry.id   AF-X6BJ77-F1
#
_cell.length_a   1.000
_cell.length_b   1.000
_cell.length_c   1.000
_cell.angle_alpha   90.00
_cell.angle_beta   90.00
_cell.angle_gamma   90.00
#
_symmetry.space_group_name_H-M   'P 1'
#
loop_
_entity.id
_entity.type
_entity.pdbx_description
1 polymer ?
#
loop_
_entity_poly.entity_id
_entity_poly.type
_entity_poly.pdbx_seq_one_letter_code
_entity_poly.pdbx_strand_id
1 'polypeptide(L)'
;MDKAYADKARAGVVGDALSAADRAVAEARRMPDYPARCRRHHFSGVVLRDKLGVANKKADIALGNANQQTDACAVWYDVTKAAREPK
;
A
#
# COMPACT_ATOMS: atom_id res chain seq x y z
N MET A 1 -38.46 32.49 -17.87
CA MET A 1 -37.48 31.59 -17.22
C MET A 1 -36.56 32.49 -16.40
N ASP A 2 -36.78 32.54 -15.09
CA ASP A 2 -36.11 33.48 -14.19
C ASP A 2 -34.63 33.14 -13.98
N LYS A 3 -33.80 34.19 -13.98
CA LYS A 3 -32.35 34.11 -13.73
C LYS A 3 -32.02 33.34 -12.45
N ALA A 4 -32.83 33.50 -11.40
CA ALA A 4 -32.67 32.79 -10.12
C ALA A 4 -32.86 31.27 -10.24
N TYR A 5 -33.71 30.80 -11.16
CA TYR A 5 -33.88 29.36 -11.42
C TYR A 5 -32.66 28.79 -12.16
N ALA A 6 -32.14 29.54 -13.14
CA ALA A 6 -30.93 29.17 -13.87
C ALA A 6 -29.69 29.14 -12.95
N ASP A 7 -29.56 30.09 -12.02
CA ASP A 7 -28.45 30.15 -11.06
C ASP A 7 -28.50 29.00 -10.05
N LYS A 8 -29.70 28.65 -9.53
CA LYS A 8 -29.87 27.47 -8.66
C LYS A 8 -29.56 26.15 -9.39
N ALA A 9 -30.00 26.02 -10.64
CA ALA A 9 -29.71 24.83 -11.45
C ALA A 9 -28.20 24.67 -11.69
N ARG A 10 -27.49 25.77 -11.98
CA ARG A 10 -26.02 25.77 -12.11
C ARG A 10 -25.33 25.40 -10.80
N ALA A 11 -25.79 25.95 -9.67
CA ALA A 11 -25.23 25.63 -8.36
C ALA A 11 -25.40 24.14 -8.00
N GLY A 12 -26.54 23.54 -8.32
CA GLY A 12 -26.77 22.10 -8.15
C GLY A 12 -25.79 21.25 -8.98
N VAL A 13 -25.62 21.58 -10.27
CA VAL A 13 -24.65 20.89 -11.14
C VAL A 13 -23.21 21.01 -10.64
N VAL A 14 -22.83 22.18 -10.10
CA VAL A 14 -21.50 22.39 -9.50
C VAL A 14 -21.33 21.53 -8.23
N GLY A 15 -22.35 21.46 -7.37
CA GLY A 15 -22.32 20.61 -6.17
C GLY A 15 -22.19 19.12 -6.50
N ASP A 16 -22.91 18.64 -7.51
CA ASP A 16 -22.83 17.26 -7.97
C ASP A 16 -21.45 16.93 -8.57
N ALA A 17 -20.88 17.87 -9.34
CA ALA A 17 -19.55 17.73 -9.93
C ALA A 17 -18.45 17.66 -8.86
N LEU A 18 -18.52 18.50 -7.81
CA LEU A 18 -17.59 18.45 -6.68
C LEU A 18 -17.71 17.12 -5.92
N SER A 19 -18.95 16.67 -5.67
CA SER A 19 -19.19 15.39 -4.98
C SER A 19 -18.69 14.18 -5.78
N ALA A 20 -18.76 14.23 -7.11
CA ALA A 20 -18.18 13.20 -7.98
C ALA A 20 -16.65 13.25 -7.96
N ALA A 21 -16.07 14.45 -7.99
CA ALA A 21 -14.62 14.64 -7.90
C ALA A 21 -14.06 14.13 -6.57
N ASP A 22 -14.72 14.43 -5.45
CA ASP A 22 -14.30 13.96 -4.12
C ASP A 22 -14.33 12.44 -4.01
N ARG A 23 -15.34 11.78 -4.59
CA ARG A 23 -15.41 10.32 -4.65
C ARG A 23 -14.29 9.72 -5.48
N ALA A 24 -14.00 10.29 -6.65
CA ALA A 24 -12.91 9.85 -7.50
C ALA A 24 -11.55 10.00 -6.81
N VAL A 25 -11.32 11.12 -6.10
CA VAL A 25 -10.12 11.35 -5.31
C VAL A 25 -10.02 10.35 -4.15
N ALA A 26 -11.12 10.12 -3.42
CA ALA A 26 -11.15 9.16 -2.31
C ALA A 26 -10.85 7.72 -2.77
N GLU A 27 -11.38 7.32 -3.93
CA GLU A 27 -11.12 6.01 -4.51
C GLU A 27 -9.67 5.87 -4.99
N ALA A 28 -9.14 6.89 -5.68
CA ALA A 28 -7.73 6.90 -6.11
C ALA A 28 -6.75 6.87 -4.93
N ARG A 29 -7.14 7.43 -3.78
CA ARG A 29 -6.34 7.43 -2.54
C ARG A 29 -6.42 6.13 -1.75
N ARG A 30 -7.29 5.19 -2.12
CA ARG A 30 -7.37 3.91 -1.43
C ARG A 30 -6.03 3.16 -1.56
N MET A 31 -5.52 2.66 -0.43
CA MET A 31 -4.34 1.81 -0.45
C MET A 31 -4.66 0.52 -1.21
N PRO A 32 -3.78 0.09 -2.11
CA PRO A 32 -3.93 -1.18 -2.79
C PRO A 32 -3.68 -2.31 -1.80
N ASP A 33 -4.09 -3.52 -2.20
CA ASP A 33 -3.87 -4.70 -1.38
C ASP A 33 -2.38 -4.91 -1.06
N TYR A 34 -2.11 -5.31 0.18
CA TYR A 34 -0.76 -5.58 0.63
C TYR A 34 -0.15 -6.75 -0.17
N PRO A 35 1.04 -6.59 -0.79
CA PRO A 35 1.57 -7.60 -1.69
C PRO A 35 1.69 -8.96 -0.99
N ALA A 36 1.20 -10.03 -1.63
CA ALA A 36 1.25 -11.38 -1.07
C ALA A 36 2.68 -11.79 -0.64
N ARG A 37 3.71 -11.33 -1.38
CA ARG A 37 5.11 -11.58 -1.04
C ARG A 37 5.51 -11.05 0.33
N CYS A 38 4.89 -9.97 0.78
CA CYS A 38 5.17 -9.30 2.05
C CYS A 38 4.44 -9.93 3.25
N ARG A 39 3.58 -10.93 2.99
CA ARG A 39 2.96 -11.77 4.02
C ARG A 39 3.72 -13.09 4.22
N ARG A 40 4.79 -13.33 3.48
CA ARG A 40 5.53 -14.60 3.55
C ARG A 40 6.44 -14.60 4.77
N HIS A 41 6.59 -15.76 5.39
CA HIS A 41 7.61 -15.98 6.40
C HIS A 41 8.80 -16.71 5.80
N HIS A 42 10.00 -16.36 6.26
CA HIS A 42 11.21 -17.11 5.95
C HIS A 42 11.55 -18.00 7.13
N PHE A 43 11.88 -19.25 6.83
CA PHE A 43 12.25 -20.24 7.83
C PHE A 43 13.70 -20.66 7.59
N SER A 44 14.48 -20.78 8.66
CA SER A 44 15.90 -21.15 8.58
C SER A 44 16.12 -22.57 8.04
N GLY A 45 15.15 -23.47 8.19
CA GLY A 45 15.31 -24.88 7.81
C GLY A 45 16.39 -25.60 8.62
N VAL A 46 16.73 -25.08 9.80
CA VAL A 46 17.58 -25.76 10.77
C VAL A 46 16.87 -27.02 11.25
N VAL A 47 17.59 -28.14 11.28
CA VAL A 47 17.06 -29.43 11.74
C VAL A 47 17.95 -30.02 12.82
N LEU A 48 17.40 -30.99 13.57
CA LEU A 48 18.17 -31.74 14.55
C LEU A 48 19.38 -32.40 13.89
N ARG A 49 20.52 -32.35 14.59
CA ARG A 49 21.83 -32.86 14.14
C ARG A 49 22.52 -32.07 13.03
N ASP A 50 22.01 -30.91 12.64
CA ASP A 50 22.84 -29.94 11.90
C ASP A 50 24.10 -29.63 12.74
N LYS A 51 25.27 -29.66 12.09
CA LYS A 51 26.49 -29.13 12.72
C LYS A 51 26.27 -27.65 13.04
N LEU A 52 26.81 -27.15 14.14
CA LEU A 52 26.61 -25.77 14.60
C LEU A 52 26.84 -24.72 13.49
N GLY A 53 27.94 -24.84 12.73
CA GLY A 53 28.23 -23.92 11.62
C GLY A 53 27.22 -23.99 10.46
N VAL A 54 26.62 -25.16 10.20
CA VAL A 54 25.56 -25.33 9.20
C VAL A 54 24.28 -24.68 9.69
N ALA A 55 23.91 -24.92 10.96
CA ALA A 55 22.74 -24.31 11.57
C ALA A 55 22.84 -22.78 11.58
N ASN A 56 24.02 -22.24 11.95
CA ASN A 56 24.25 -20.79 11.95
C ASN A 56 24.12 -20.20 10.54
N LYS A 57 24.78 -20.82 9.55
CA LYS A 57 24.67 -20.37 8.15
C LYS A 57 23.23 -20.37 7.63
N LYS A 58 22.45 -21.41 7.96
CA LYS A 58 21.03 -21.51 7.60
C LYS A 58 20.21 -20.39 8.23
N ALA A 59 20.42 -20.12 9.52
CA ALA A 59 19.75 -19.05 10.24
C ALA A 59 20.07 -17.68 9.63
N ASP A 60 21.36 -17.38 9.38
CA ASP A 60 21.79 -16.11 8.81
C ASP A 60 21.23 -15.87 7.40
N ILE A 61 21.17 -16.92 6.56
CA ILE A 61 20.55 -16.84 5.23
C ILE A 61 19.07 -16.48 5.34
N ALA A 62 18.32 -17.16 6.22
CA ALA A 62 16.91 -16.87 6.39
C ALA A 62 16.66 -15.47 6.97
N LEU A 63 17.50 -15.03 7.91
CA LEU A 63 17.45 -13.67 8.45
C LEU A 63 17.73 -12.63 7.36
N GLY A 64 18.76 -12.84 6.53
CA GLY A 64 19.07 -11.96 5.41
C GLY A 64 17.92 -11.86 4.41
N ASN A 65 17.31 -12.99 4.06
CA ASN A 65 16.15 -13.02 3.17
C ASN A 65 14.91 -12.34 3.78
N ALA A 66 14.71 -12.46 5.10
CA ALA A 66 13.63 -11.78 5.81
C ALA A 66 13.85 -10.27 5.82
N ASN A 67 15.05 -9.80 6.15
CA ASN A 67 15.39 -8.38 6.15
C ASN A 67 15.22 -7.77 4.76
N GLN A 68 15.74 -8.43 3.72
CA GLN A 68 15.56 -7.96 2.34
C GLN A 68 14.09 -7.85 1.93
N GLN A 69 13.25 -8.80 2.36
CA GLN A 69 11.82 -8.73 2.11
C GLN A 69 11.18 -7.54 2.86
N THR A 70 11.52 -7.35 4.13
CA THR A 70 11.04 -6.22 4.94
C THR A 70 11.39 -4.89 4.28
N ASP A 71 12.64 -4.71 3.86
CA ASP A 71 13.10 -3.49 3.19
C ASP A 71 12.32 -3.23 1.90
N ALA A 72 12.16 -4.25 1.05
CA ALA A 72 11.40 -4.12 -0.19
C ALA A 72 9.91 -3.80 0.04
N CYS A 73 9.32 -4.33 1.11
CA CYS A 73 7.93 -4.08 1.49
C CYS A 73 7.74 -2.70 2.12
N ALA A 74 8.72 -2.22 2.89
CA ALA A 74 8.74 -0.85 3.41
C ALA A 74 8.83 0.17 2.27
N VAL A 75 9.77 -0.01 1.33
CA VAL A 75 9.89 0.87 0.15
C VAL A 75 8.60 0.90 -0.65
N TRP A 76 7.97 -0.25 -0.88
CA TRP A 76 6.69 -0.30 -1.56
C TRP A 76 5.62 0.51 -0.81
N TYR A 77 5.53 0.37 0.52
CA TYR A 77 4.55 1.07 1.33
C TYR A 77 4.76 2.59 1.26
N ASP A 78 5.99 3.05 1.44
CA ASP A 78 6.32 4.47 1.46
C ASP A 78 6.04 5.13 0.10
N VAL A 79 6.43 4.49 -1.00
CA VAL A 79 6.13 4.96 -2.36
C VAL A 79 4.62 4.99 -2.61
N THR A 80 3.92 3.93 -2.20
CA THR A 80 2.47 3.80 -2.40
C THR A 80 1.69 4.84 -1.59
N LYS A 81 2.13 5.10 -0.36
CA LYS A 81 1.58 6.11 0.54
C LYS A 81 1.83 7.52 0.00
N ALA A 82 3.07 7.84 -0.36
CA ALA A 82 3.43 9.16 -0.89
C ALA A 82 2.67 9.51 -2.17
N ALA A 83 2.44 8.54 -3.05
CA ALA A 83 1.65 8.74 -4.27
C ALA A 83 0.17 9.10 -4.01
N ARG A 84 -0.33 8.89 -2.79
CA ARG A 84 -1.73 9.11 -2.38
C ARG A 84 -1.90 10.32 -1.46
N GLU A 85 -0.82 10.87 -0.91
CA GLU A 85 -0.90 12.09 -0.12
C GLU A 85 -1.27 13.30 -1.01
N PRO A 86 -2.03 14.28 -0.48
CA PRO A 86 -2.29 15.52 -1.19
C PRO A 86 -0.98 16.24 -1.52
N LYS A 87 -0.87 16.81 -2.72
CA LYS A 87 0.25 17.70 -3.10
C LYS A 87 -0.12 19.14 -2.83
#